data_AF-A0A7V8WND6-F1
#
_entry.id   AF-A0A7V8WND6-F1
#
_cell.length_a   1.000
_cell.length_b   1.000
_cell.length_c   1.000
_cell.angle_alpha   90.00
_cell.angle_beta   90.00
_cell.angle_gamma   90.00
#
_symmetry.space_group_name_H-M   'P 1'
#
loop_
_entity.id
_entity.type
_entity.pdbx_description
1 polymer ?
#
loop_
_entity_poly.entity_id
_entity_poly.type
_entity_poly.pdbx_seq_one_letter_code
_entity_poly.pdbx_strand_id
1 'polypeptide(L)'
;MAVRTTEKTPAERLLEVLGPVDRFHDRTELGDFGMPARAFMEDILEPVARGGPSSRLGPLEKVHAFWFAGMSCDGCTVSVTGAQAPSVESLLLGAHPGLPRVVLHHPVVNVESGPSYMRAHEMAISGELEGPYVIILEGSISDETRAIETGGYWAGQGEEPWGPDGELRTVTTDEWVARLAPNAAASIAIGTCATWGGVP
;
A
#
# COMPACT_ATOMS: atom_id res chain seq x y z
N MET A 1 -8.13 -27.93 10.78
CA MET A 1 -7.73 -27.72 12.19
C MET A 1 -6.42 -26.94 12.14
N ALA A 2 -6.47 -25.62 12.33
CA ALA A 2 -5.28 -24.78 12.23
C ALA A 2 -4.34 -25.16 13.39
N VAL A 3 -3.12 -25.58 13.06
CA VAL A 3 -2.06 -25.80 14.04
C VAL A 3 -1.77 -24.44 14.65
N ARG A 4 -2.21 -24.21 15.89
CA ARG A 4 -1.76 -23.05 16.67
C ARG A 4 -0.32 -23.30 17.07
N THR A 5 0.61 -22.84 16.25
CA THR A 5 1.99 -22.63 16.69
C THR A 5 1.97 -21.51 17.72
N THR A 6 2.56 -21.74 18.88
CA THR A 6 2.73 -20.73 19.96
C THR A 6 3.80 -19.69 19.62
N GLU A 7 4.36 -19.73 18.42
CA GLU A 7 5.40 -18.82 17.95
C GLU A 7 4.78 -17.59 17.30
N LYS A 8 5.33 -16.42 17.64
CA LYS A 8 5.02 -15.15 16.99
C LYS A 8 5.28 -15.26 15.49
N THR A 9 4.36 -14.76 14.69
CA THR A 9 4.53 -14.62 13.25
C THR A 9 5.71 -13.70 12.92
N PRO A 10 6.33 -13.80 11.73
CA PRO A 10 7.38 -12.88 11.32
C PRO A 10 6.97 -11.39 11.44
N ALA A 11 5.73 -11.06 11.07
CA ALA A 11 5.18 -9.71 11.20
C ALA A 11 5.11 -9.24 12.67
N GLU A 12 4.62 -10.09 13.58
CA GLU A 12 4.56 -9.75 15.02
C GLU A 12 5.96 -9.53 15.60
N ARG A 13 6.97 -10.32 15.20
CA ARG A 13 8.36 -10.10 15.63
C ARG A 13 8.92 -8.79 15.11
N LEU A 14 8.65 -8.46 13.84
CA LEU A 14 9.09 -7.19 13.25
C LEU A 14 8.47 -5.99 13.98
N LEU A 15 7.16 -6.02 14.24
CA LEU A 15 6.47 -4.94 14.94
C LEU A 15 6.91 -4.80 16.41
N GLU A 16 7.30 -5.89 17.07
CA GLU A 16 7.88 -5.83 18.42
C GLU A 16 9.23 -5.10 18.43
N VAL A 17 10.07 -5.31 17.41
CA VAL A 17 11.35 -4.63 17.27
C VAL A 17 11.16 -3.15 16.93
N LEU A 18 10.21 -2.84 16.04
CA LEU A 18 9.99 -1.47 15.56
C LEU A 18 9.16 -0.61 16.50
N GLY A 19 8.31 -1.22 17.33
CA GLY A 19 7.42 -0.51 18.23
C GLY A 19 6.23 0.18 17.54
N PRO A 20 5.45 0.95 18.31
CA PRO A 20 4.29 1.66 17.81
C PRO A 20 4.68 2.85 16.91
N VAL A 21 3.73 3.32 16.12
CA VAL A 21 3.82 4.58 15.37
C VAL A 21 2.96 5.62 16.08
N ASP A 22 3.57 6.75 16.43
CA ASP A 22 2.91 7.87 17.13
C ASP A 22 3.13 9.23 16.44
N ARG A 23 3.89 9.25 15.33
CA ARG A 23 4.19 10.45 14.55
C ARG A 23 3.87 10.20 13.08
N PHE A 24 3.40 11.24 12.41
CA PHE A 24 3.10 11.26 10.98
C PHE A 24 3.55 12.60 10.43
N HIS A 25 3.68 12.70 9.12
CA HIS A 25 4.05 13.94 8.49
C HIS A 25 3.02 15.06 8.77
N ASP A 26 3.50 16.28 9.04
CA ASP A 26 2.64 17.46 9.05
C ASP A 26 2.25 17.82 7.61
N ARG A 27 1.02 17.49 7.26
CA ARG A 27 0.44 17.75 5.92
C ARG A 27 0.41 19.24 5.56
N THR A 28 0.36 20.13 6.56
CA THR A 28 0.37 21.57 6.36
C THR A 28 1.77 22.06 6.02
N GLU A 29 2.78 21.54 6.73
CA GLU A 29 4.19 21.89 6.51
C GLU A 29 4.71 21.34 5.17
N LEU A 30 4.32 20.12 4.81
CA LEU A 30 4.68 19.50 3.52
C LEU A 30 4.17 20.29 2.31
N GLY A 31 3.03 20.96 2.44
CA GLY A 31 2.37 21.69 1.35
C GLY A 31 2.11 20.79 0.14
N ASP A 32 2.54 21.23 -1.04
CA ASP A 32 2.31 20.52 -2.31
C ASP A 32 3.48 19.62 -2.75
N PHE A 33 4.44 19.36 -1.88
CA PHE A 33 5.63 18.59 -2.26
C PHE A 33 5.25 17.19 -2.75
N GLY A 34 5.71 16.81 -3.94
CA GLY A 34 5.40 15.53 -4.54
C GLY A 34 3.97 15.41 -5.08
N MET A 35 3.17 16.48 -5.17
CA MET A 35 1.85 16.47 -5.81
C MET A 35 1.85 17.23 -7.15
N PRO A 36 1.93 16.55 -8.30
CA PRO A 36 1.73 17.18 -9.59
C PRO A 36 0.36 17.85 -9.66
N ALA A 37 0.33 19.10 -10.15
CA ALA A 37 -0.87 19.92 -10.24
C ALA A 37 -1.64 20.11 -8.92
N ARG A 38 -0.99 19.92 -7.76
CA ARG A 38 -1.60 20.04 -6.42
C ARG A 38 -2.81 19.12 -6.21
N ALA A 39 -2.77 17.94 -6.82
CA ALA A 39 -3.84 16.97 -6.78
C ALA A 39 -3.27 15.56 -6.60
N PHE A 40 -3.98 14.72 -5.86
CA PHE A 40 -3.70 13.28 -5.82
C PHE A 40 -4.26 12.62 -7.08
N MET A 41 -3.74 11.45 -7.43
CA MET A 41 -4.27 10.65 -8.54
C MET A 41 -5.78 10.39 -8.40
N GLU A 42 -6.28 10.20 -7.16
CA GLU A 42 -7.71 10.06 -6.90
C GLU A 42 -8.51 11.30 -7.33
N ASP A 43 -8.06 12.50 -6.95
CA ASP A 43 -8.70 13.78 -7.28
C ASP A 43 -8.71 14.07 -8.78
N ILE A 44 -7.62 13.70 -9.48
CA ILE A 44 -7.51 13.88 -10.94
C ILE A 44 -8.53 12.99 -11.66
N LEU A 45 -8.75 11.78 -11.14
CA LEU A 45 -9.62 10.79 -11.77
C LEU A 45 -11.09 10.94 -11.36
N GLU A 46 -11.42 11.45 -10.17
CA GLU A 46 -12.80 11.57 -9.67
C GLU A 46 -13.76 12.26 -10.66
N PRO A 47 -13.42 13.41 -11.31
CA PRO A 47 -14.33 14.08 -12.25
C PRO A 47 -14.68 13.26 -13.49
N VAL A 48 -13.83 12.29 -13.85
CA VAL A 48 -14.00 11.43 -15.04
C VAL A 48 -14.30 9.98 -14.68
N ALA A 49 -14.28 9.62 -13.40
CA ALA A 49 -14.68 8.32 -12.89
C ALA A 49 -16.21 8.22 -12.98
N ARG A 50 -16.72 7.84 -14.16
CA ARG A 50 -18.14 7.78 -14.51
C ARG A 50 -18.83 6.55 -13.88
N GLY A 51 -18.76 6.45 -12.57
CA GLY A 51 -19.69 5.66 -11.77
C GLY A 51 -21.00 6.41 -11.63
N GLY A 52 -21.94 6.26 -12.56
CA GLY A 52 -23.29 6.80 -12.39
C GLY A 52 -24.05 6.05 -11.27
N PRO A 53 -25.19 6.58 -10.79
CA PRO A 53 -26.07 5.85 -9.86
C PRO A 53 -26.48 4.45 -10.38
N SER A 54 -26.40 4.23 -11.70
CA SER A 54 -26.68 2.97 -12.36
C SER A 54 -25.49 1.99 -12.42
N SER A 55 -24.25 2.42 -12.17
CA SER A 55 -23.07 1.53 -12.15
C SER A 55 -22.50 1.32 -10.74
N ARG A 56 -22.71 2.25 -9.80
CA ARG A 56 -22.38 2.08 -8.37
C ARG A 56 -23.49 1.31 -7.62
N LEU A 57 -23.80 0.10 -8.08
CA LEU A 57 -24.91 -0.73 -7.57
C LEU A 57 -24.56 -1.56 -6.33
N GLY A 58 -23.51 -1.22 -5.58
CA GLY A 58 -23.01 -1.98 -4.44
C GLY A 58 -22.98 -1.19 -3.13
N PRO A 59 -22.82 -1.87 -1.98
CA PRO A 59 -22.70 -1.20 -0.67
C PRO A 59 -21.40 -0.42 -0.51
N LEU A 60 -20.44 -0.59 -1.40
CA LEU A 60 -19.14 0.08 -1.41
C LEU A 60 -19.01 0.93 -2.68
N GLU A 61 -18.75 2.22 -2.51
CA GLU A 61 -18.51 3.13 -3.64
C GLU A 61 -17.08 2.99 -4.18
N LYS A 62 -16.12 2.80 -3.28
CA LYS A 62 -14.69 2.65 -3.59
C LYS A 62 -14.00 1.65 -2.68
N VAL A 63 -12.84 1.17 -3.13
CA VAL A 63 -11.89 0.38 -2.34
C VAL A 63 -10.48 0.86 -2.64
N HIS A 64 -9.68 1.10 -1.61
CA HIS A 64 -8.27 1.43 -1.76
C HIS A 64 -7.46 0.15 -1.96
N ALA A 65 -6.55 0.16 -2.94
CA ALA A 65 -5.65 -0.95 -3.22
C ALA A 65 -4.22 -0.48 -2.97
N PHE A 66 -3.68 -0.80 -1.79
CA PHE A 66 -2.28 -0.53 -1.47
C PHE A 66 -1.40 -1.61 -2.10
N TRP A 67 -0.61 -1.23 -3.10
CA TRP A 67 0.32 -2.10 -3.80
C TRP A 67 1.73 -1.87 -3.26
N PHE A 68 2.28 -2.89 -2.64
CA PHE A 68 3.63 -2.89 -2.08
C PHE A 68 4.58 -3.69 -2.96
N ALA A 69 5.77 -3.15 -3.17
CA ALA A 69 6.86 -3.81 -3.87
C ALA A 69 7.94 -4.23 -2.84
N GLY A 70 8.02 -5.52 -2.52
CA GLY A 70 9.07 -6.09 -1.67
C GLY A 70 10.35 -6.34 -2.49
N MET A 71 10.94 -7.53 -2.34
CA MET A 71 12.00 -8.00 -3.25
C MET A 71 11.40 -8.33 -4.62
N SER A 72 11.22 -7.28 -5.43
CA SER A 72 10.42 -7.25 -6.66
C SER A 72 11.28 -6.95 -7.89
N CYS A 73 10.85 -7.43 -9.05
CA CYS A 73 11.33 -7.01 -10.37
C CYS A 73 10.30 -6.18 -11.15
N ASP A 74 9.17 -5.86 -10.51
CA ASP A 74 7.99 -5.14 -11.03
C ASP A 74 7.33 -5.81 -12.25
N GLY A 75 7.63 -7.08 -12.49
CA GLY A 75 7.05 -7.87 -13.57
C GLY A 75 5.56 -8.14 -13.40
N CYS A 76 5.04 -8.23 -12.17
CA CYS A 76 3.61 -8.39 -11.92
C CYS A 76 2.88 -7.07 -12.17
N THR A 77 3.48 -5.94 -11.81
CA THR A 77 3.01 -4.60 -12.19
C THR A 77 2.85 -4.50 -13.72
N VAL A 78 3.91 -4.83 -14.47
CA VAL A 78 3.88 -4.82 -15.95
C VAL A 78 2.82 -5.79 -16.49
N SER A 79 2.68 -6.97 -15.88
CA SER A 79 1.67 -7.94 -16.30
C SER A 79 0.24 -7.46 -16.05
N VAL A 80 -0.03 -6.83 -14.91
CA VAL A 80 -1.38 -6.37 -14.54
C VAL A 80 -1.78 -5.14 -15.31
N THR A 81 -0.87 -4.20 -15.52
CA THR A 81 -1.12 -3.03 -16.39
C THR A 81 -1.42 -3.43 -17.84
N GLY A 82 -0.96 -4.60 -18.29
CA GLY A 82 -1.32 -5.17 -19.59
C GLY A 82 -2.73 -5.79 -19.69
N ALA A 83 -3.50 -5.85 -18.59
CA ALA A 83 -4.83 -6.45 -18.59
C ALA A 83 -5.81 -5.70 -19.52
N GLN A 84 -6.68 -6.43 -20.21
CA GLN A 84 -7.64 -5.87 -21.17
C GLN A 84 -9.11 -6.19 -20.85
N ALA A 85 -9.37 -7.13 -19.93
CA ALA A 85 -10.72 -7.64 -19.67
C ALA A 85 -10.92 -8.07 -18.19
N PRO A 86 -11.19 -7.12 -17.27
CA PRO A 86 -11.18 -5.66 -17.45
C PRO A 86 -9.74 -5.09 -17.50
N SER A 87 -9.59 -3.87 -18.01
CA SER A 87 -8.32 -3.14 -17.92
C SER A 87 -8.18 -2.44 -16.57
N VAL A 88 -6.96 -2.14 -16.14
CA VAL A 88 -6.72 -1.42 -14.87
C VAL A 88 -7.41 -0.06 -14.90
N GLU A 89 -7.28 0.69 -15.99
CA GLU A 89 -7.91 2.00 -16.16
C GLU A 89 -9.42 1.93 -16.01
N SER A 90 -10.05 0.87 -16.55
CA SER A 90 -11.50 0.69 -16.42
C SER A 90 -11.95 0.45 -14.97
N LEU A 91 -11.09 -0.17 -14.13
CA LEU A 91 -11.32 -0.31 -12.69
C LEU A 91 -11.09 1.02 -11.95
N LEU A 92 -10.06 1.77 -12.32
CA LEU A 92 -9.76 3.09 -11.76
C LEU A 92 -10.84 4.13 -12.07
N LEU A 93 -11.48 4.01 -13.24
CA LEU A 93 -12.57 4.89 -13.69
C LEU A 93 -13.96 4.42 -13.19
N GLY A 94 -14.05 3.25 -12.53
CA GLY A 94 -15.33 2.69 -12.07
C GLY A 94 -16.30 2.38 -13.22
N ALA A 95 -15.78 1.93 -14.37
CA ALA A 95 -16.57 1.71 -15.59
C ALA A 95 -17.48 0.47 -15.53
N HIS A 96 -17.29 -0.41 -14.55
CA HIS A 96 -17.97 -1.70 -14.46
C HIS A 96 -19.12 -1.67 -13.44
N PRO A 97 -20.36 -1.95 -13.88
CA PRO A 97 -21.50 -1.97 -12.97
C PRO A 97 -21.37 -3.01 -11.86
N GLY A 98 -21.74 -2.63 -10.64
CA GLY A 98 -21.79 -3.53 -9.48
C GLY A 98 -20.43 -3.78 -8.82
N LEU A 99 -19.35 -3.16 -9.30
CA LEU A 99 -18.04 -3.18 -8.66
C LEU A 99 -17.71 -1.82 -8.03
N PRO A 100 -17.06 -1.78 -6.86
CA PRO A 100 -16.52 -0.54 -6.32
C PRO A 100 -15.42 0.00 -7.25
N ARG A 101 -15.28 1.32 -7.31
CA ARG A 101 -14.12 1.95 -7.98
C ARG A 101 -12.85 1.57 -7.23
N VAL A 102 -11.78 1.24 -7.97
CA VAL A 102 -10.47 1.01 -7.36
C VAL A 102 -9.72 2.33 -7.24
N VAL A 103 -9.29 2.67 -6.03
CA VAL A 103 -8.31 3.75 -5.80
C VAL A 103 -6.96 3.10 -5.58
N LEU A 104 -6.08 3.18 -6.57
CA LEU A 104 -4.80 2.49 -6.58
C LEU A 104 -3.70 3.36 -5.93
N HIS A 105 -2.98 2.76 -4.98
CA HIS A 105 -1.79 3.32 -4.35
C HIS A 105 -0.60 2.43 -4.71
N HIS A 106 0.11 2.78 -5.78
CA HIS A 106 1.09 1.94 -6.41
C HIS A 106 2.37 2.72 -6.75
N PRO A 107 3.56 2.26 -6.32
CA PRO A 107 4.79 3.05 -6.36
C PRO A 107 5.24 3.42 -7.78
N VAL A 108 4.94 2.58 -8.77
CA VAL A 108 5.31 2.81 -10.19
C VAL A 108 4.37 3.76 -10.95
N VAL A 109 3.07 3.78 -10.65
CA VAL A 109 2.06 4.43 -11.52
C VAL A 109 1.30 5.59 -10.88
N ASN A 110 1.46 5.81 -9.56
CA ASN A 110 0.85 6.97 -8.92
C ASN A 110 1.50 8.27 -9.41
N VAL A 111 0.69 9.34 -9.42
CA VAL A 111 1.11 10.66 -9.88
C VAL A 111 1.85 11.38 -8.77
N GLU A 112 1.35 11.28 -7.54
CA GLU A 112 2.01 11.76 -6.35
C GLU A 112 3.26 10.93 -5.98
N SER A 113 4.19 11.56 -5.25
CA SER A 113 5.48 10.98 -4.86
C SER A 113 5.91 11.45 -3.46
N GLY A 114 6.91 10.78 -2.87
CA GLY A 114 7.44 11.12 -1.55
C GLY A 114 6.37 11.06 -0.45
N PRO A 115 6.40 11.96 0.54
CA PRO A 115 5.43 11.99 1.64
C PRO A 115 3.97 12.12 1.17
N SER A 116 3.73 12.80 0.04
CA SER A 116 2.37 12.89 -0.53
C SER A 116 1.85 11.54 -1.01
N TYR A 117 2.71 10.68 -1.57
CA TYR A 117 2.34 9.29 -1.88
C TYR A 117 2.09 8.46 -0.62
N MET A 118 2.86 8.68 0.44
CA MET A 118 2.68 7.96 1.71
C MET A 118 1.47 8.42 2.53
N ARG A 119 0.90 9.60 2.23
CA ARG A 119 -0.26 10.14 2.96
C ARG A 119 -1.40 9.14 3.14
N ALA A 120 -1.79 8.40 2.09
CA ALA A 120 -2.87 7.43 2.19
C ALA A 120 -2.49 6.23 3.08
N HIS A 121 -1.22 5.84 3.09
CA HIS A 121 -0.69 4.78 3.94
C HIS A 121 -0.72 5.20 5.42
N GLU A 122 -0.29 6.43 5.72
CA GLU A 122 -0.40 7.02 7.07
C GLU A 122 -1.86 7.08 7.53
N MET A 123 -2.77 7.56 6.66
CA MET A 123 -4.22 7.61 6.94
C MET A 123 -4.80 6.22 7.24
N ALA A 124 -4.30 5.17 6.58
CA ALA A 124 -4.72 3.81 6.83
C ALA A 124 -4.25 3.32 8.22
N ILE A 125 -3.04 3.69 8.65
CA ILE A 125 -2.53 3.38 9.99
C ILE A 125 -3.30 4.16 11.08
N SER A 126 -3.55 5.45 10.86
CA SER A 126 -4.22 6.31 11.84
C SER A 126 -5.74 6.09 11.90
N GLY A 127 -6.31 5.32 10.97
CA GLY A 127 -7.75 5.07 10.88
C GLY A 127 -8.54 6.24 10.26
N GLU A 128 -7.85 7.16 9.58
CA GLU A 128 -8.43 8.31 8.87
C GLU A 128 -8.79 7.99 7.41
N LEU A 129 -8.38 6.84 6.87
CA LEU A 129 -8.67 6.48 5.48
C LEU A 129 -10.18 6.25 5.25
N GLU A 130 -10.73 6.91 4.25
CA GLU A 130 -12.14 6.78 3.89
C GLU A 130 -12.41 5.53 3.04
N GLY A 131 -13.14 4.58 3.59
CA GLY A 131 -13.53 3.35 2.90
C GLY A 131 -12.59 2.18 3.16
N PRO A 132 -12.96 0.96 2.72
CA PRO A 132 -12.16 -0.24 2.94
C PRO A 132 -10.91 -0.22 2.06
N TYR A 133 -9.90 -0.98 2.49
CA TYR A 133 -8.71 -1.20 1.68
C TYR A 133 -8.32 -2.66 1.63
N VAL A 134 -7.61 -3.01 0.56
CA VAL A 134 -6.89 -4.27 0.41
C VAL A 134 -5.40 -3.97 0.32
N ILE A 135 -4.59 -4.95 0.72
CA ILE A 135 -3.15 -4.91 0.47
C ILE A 135 -2.81 -5.90 -0.65
N ILE A 136 -1.95 -5.48 -1.56
CA ILE A 136 -1.41 -6.28 -2.65
C ILE A 136 0.10 -6.29 -2.47
N LEU A 137 0.69 -7.46 -2.30
CA LEU A 137 2.12 -7.64 -2.23
C LEU A 137 2.63 -8.21 -3.55
N GLU A 138 3.52 -7.47 -4.19
CA GLU A 138 4.40 -7.93 -5.27
C GLU A 138 5.83 -8.05 -4.73
N GLY A 139 6.55 -9.10 -5.12
CA GLY A 139 7.88 -9.38 -4.57
C GLY A 139 7.82 -10.08 -3.21
N SER A 140 8.94 -10.70 -2.79
CA SER A 140 8.96 -11.44 -1.52
C SER A 140 9.20 -10.54 -0.31
N ILE A 141 8.65 -10.94 0.84
CA ILE A 141 8.99 -10.43 2.17
C ILE A 141 10.43 -10.87 2.52
N SER A 142 11.22 -9.95 3.03
CA SER A 142 12.58 -10.16 3.48
C SER A 142 12.63 -10.30 5.02
N ASP A 143 13.72 -10.85 5.58
CA ASP A 143 13.87 -10.86 7.04
C ASP A 143 14.47 -9.53 7.53
N GLU A 144 13.63 -8.52 7.65
CA GLU A 144 14.04 -7.19 8.13
C GLU A 144 14.54 -7.20 9.58
N THR A 145 14.15 -8.18 10.39
CA THR A 145 14.69 -8.28 11.77
C THR A 145 16.20 -8.49 11.78
N ARG A 146 16.73 -9.22 10.79
CA ARG A 146 18.18 -9.41 10.58
C ARG A 146 18.86 -8.16 10.05
N ALA A 147 18.21 -7.42 9.15
CA ALA A 147 18.79 -6.19 8.61
C ALA A 147 18.95 -5.12 9.69
N ILE A 148 17.92 -4.96 10.55
CA ILE A 148 17.90 -4.02 11.68
C ILE A 148 19.06 -4.30 12.65
N GLU A 149 19.39 -5.56 12.94
CA GLU A 149 20.55 -5.93 13.80
C GLU A 149 21.88 -5.34 13.30
N THR A 150 21.98 -5.08 11.99
CA THR A 150 23.16 -4.47 11.34
C THR A 150 22.98 -3.00 10.95
N GLY A 151 21.85 -2.39 11.31
CA GLY A 151 21.52 -1.01 10.99
C GLY A 151 21.11 -0.78 9.52
N GLY A 152 20.69 -1.83 8.82
CA GLY A 152 20.26 -1.77 7.42
C GLY A 152 18.78 -2.11 7.22
N TYR A 153 18.40 -2.19 5.95
CA TYR A 153 17.11 -2.68 5.47
C TYR A 153 17.30 -3.35 4.10
N TRP A 154 16.36 -4.20 3.68
CA TRP A 154 16.41 -4.83 2.35
C TRP A 154 15.56 -4.12 1.32
N ALA A 155 14.30 -3.79 1.66
CA ALA A 155 13.34 -3.22 0.73
C ALA A 155 12.60 -2.03 1.36
N GLY A 156 13.10 -0.82 1.11
CA GLY A 156 12.50 0.43 1.57
C GLY A 156 11.38 0.92 0.66
N GLN A 157 10.26 1.32 1.26
CA GLN A 157 9.18 2.06 0.63
C GLN A 157 8.84 3.26 1.50
N GLY A 158 9.44 4.41 1.18
CA GLY A 158 9.20 5.68 1.88
C GLY A 158 10.13 5.95 3.06
N GLU A 159 10.02 7.16 3.58
CA GLU A 159 10.72 7.63 4.76
C GLU A 159 9.69 8.36 5.63
N GLU A 160 9.57 7.93 6.88
CA GLU A 160 8.56 8.43 7.80
C GLU A 160 9.22 9.01 9.06
N PRO A 161 8.59 9.96 9.77
CA PRO A 161 9.15 10.58 10.98
C PRO A 161 9.06 9.65 12.21
N TRP A 162 9.41 8.37 12.02
CA TRP A 162 9.32 7.29 12.99
C TRP A 162 10.68 6.91 13.57
N GLY A 163 11.73 7.69 13.29
CA GLY A 163 13.02 7.60 13.95
C GLY A 163 13.00 8.24 15.35
N PRO A 164 14.09 8.10 16.12
CA PRO A 164 14.28 8.82 17.37
C PRO A 164 14.04 10.32 17.19
N ASP A 165 13.34 10.93 18.13
CA ASP A 165 13.01 12.37 18.11
C ASP A 165 12.27 12.88 16.86
N GLY A 166 11.72 11.99 16.02
CA GLY A 166 10.96 12.34 14.82
C GLY A 166 11.82 12.45 13.55
N GLU A 167 13.06 11.97 13.62
CA GLU A 167 13.92 11.84 12.45
C GLU A 167 13.27 10.95 11.37
N LEU A 168 13.54 11.29 10.11
CA LEU A 168 13.09 10.48 8.99
C LEU A 168 13.82 9.13 9.00
N ARG A 169 13.05 8.06 8.98
CA ARG A 169 13.53 6.68 8.93
C ARG A 169 12.93 6.00 7.71
N THR A 170 13.76 5.30 6.94
CA THR A 170 13.29 4.41 5.89
C THR A 170 12.30 3.39 6.48
N VAL A 171 11.11 3.32 5.88
CA VAL A 171 10.10 2.34 6.24
C VAL A 171 10.12 1.23 5.20
N THR A 172 10.18 -0.01 5.66
CA THR A 172 10.29 -1.15 4.75
C THR A 172 8.92 -1.56 4.24
N THR A 173 8.89 -2.18 3.06
CA THR A 173 7.65 -2.80 2.55
C THR A 173 7.07 -3.79 3.55
N ASP A 174 7.93 -4.57 4.20
CA ASP A 174 7.57 -5.52 5.24
C ASP A 174 6.90 -4.85 6.45
N GLU A 175 7.38 -3.68 6.87
CA GLU A 175 6.77 -2.88 7.93
C GLU A 175 5.37 -2.39 7.53
N TRP A 176 5.21 -1.83 6.32
CA TRP A 176 3.89 -1.40 5.83
C TRP A 176 2.90 -2.56 5.79
N VAL A 177 3.30 -3.69 5.22
CA VAL A 177 2.47 -4.90 5.16
C VAL A 177 2.11 -5.37 6.57
N ALA A 178 3.09 -5.44 7.49
CA ALA A 178 2.84 -5.87 8.86
C ALA A 178 1.87 -4.94 9.61
N ARG A 179 1.96 -3.61 9.39
CA ARG A 179 1.07 -2.62 10.03
C ARG A 179 -0.33 -2.59 9.43
N LEU A 180 -0.47 -2.77 8.11
CA LEU A 180 -1.76 -2.64 7.42
C LEU A 180 -2.54 -3.96 7.28
N ALA A 181 -1.86 -5.11 7.19
CA ALA A 181 -2.53 -6.40 7.01
C ALA A 181 -3.63 -6.71 8.06
N PRO A 182 -3.46 -6.41 9.36
CA PRO A 182 -4.47 -6.74 10.37
C PRO A 182 -5.83 -6.08 10.17
N ASN A 183 -5.87 -4.91 9.52
CA ASN A 183 -7.08 -4.12 9.32
C ASN A 183 -7.53 -4.09 7.84
N ALA A 184 -6.78 -4.73 6.95
CA ALA A 184 -7.14 -4.85 5.53
C ALA A 184 -8.37 -5.76 5.37
N ALA A 185 -9.26 -5.41 4.43
CA ALA A 185 -10.40 -6.25 4.06
C ALA A 185 -9.95 -7.57 3.40
N ALA A 186 -8.80 -7.55 2.72
CA ALA A 186 -8.14 -8.72 2.15
C ALA A 186 -6.65 -8.44 1.92
N SER A 187 -5.86 -9.51 1.85
CA SER A 187 -4.45 -9.48 1.44
C SER A 187 -4.25 -10.36 0.21
N ILE A 188 -3.58 -9.83 -0.81
CA ILE A 188 -3.36 -10.48 -2.10
C ILE A 188 -1.86 -10.59 -2.32
N ALA A 189 -1.33 -11.82 -2.37
CA ALA A 189 0.03 -12.07 -2.85
C ALA A 189 -0.02 -12.26 -4.37
N ILE A 190 0.65 -11.38 -5.13
CA ILE A 190 0.68 -11.46 -6.59
C ILE A 190 2.06 -11.90 -7.09
N GLY A 191 2.06 -12.99 -7.87
CA GLY A 191 3.29 -13.59 -8.41
C GLY A 191 3.96 -14.60 -7.46
N THR A 192 4.87 -15.38 -8.02
CA THR A 192 5.58 -16.46 -7.30
C THR A 192 6.44 -15.93 -6.16
N CYS A 193 7.05 -14.74 -6.32
CA CYS A 193 7.88 -14.12 -5.28
C CYS A 193 7.07 -13.86 -4.00
N ALA A 194 5.94 -13.17 -4.12
CA ALA A 194 5.09 -12.83 -2.97
C ALA A 194 4.41 -14.07 -2.38
N THR A 195 4.04 -15.05 -3.21
CA THR A 195 3.27 -16.21 -2.75
C THR A 195 4.16 -17.27 -2.10
N TRP A 196 5.36 -17.52 -2.66
CA TRP A 196 6.19 -18.67 -2.31
C TRP A 196 7.67 -18.35 -2.09
N GLY A 197 8.11 -17.10 -2.30
CA GLY A 197 9.47 -16.65 -2.01
C GLY A 197 10.53 -16.86 -3.11
N GLY A 198 10.16 -17.11 -4.38
CA GLY A 198 11.13 -17.27 -5.50
C GLY A 198 10.80 -16.41 -6.72
N VAL A 199 11.68 -15.63 -7.36
CA VAL A 199 13.17 -15.63 -7.44
C VAL A 199 13.78 -14.31 -6.91
N PRO A 200 13.83 -14.04 -5.61
CA PRO A 200 14.33 -12.76 -5.06
C PRO A 200 15.82 -12.52 -5.26
#